data_AF-A0A1F7VCC0-F1
#
_entry.id   AF-A0A1F7VCC0-F1
#
_cell.length_a   1.000
_cell.length_b   1.000
_cell.length_c   1.000
_cell.angle_alpha   90.00
_cell.angle_beta   90.00
_cell.angle_gamma   90.00
#
_symmetry.space_group_name_H-M   'P 1'
#
loop_
_entity.id
_entity.type
_entity.pdbx_description
1 polymer ?
#
loop_
_entity_poly.entity_id
_entity_poly.type
_entity_poly.pdbx_seq_one_letter_code
_entity_poly.pdbx_strand_id
1 'polypeptide(L)'
;MPEQTQSQPQPNSKKNIPFPLIVLLVCVAVVVAAYAYQKYSFMSEPTTVKTPSEEPAQGNEDSGTCKNLCGNGVCEEIVCMTIGCPCAETPTTCPQDCK
;
A
#
# COMPACT_ATOMS: atom_id res chain seq x y z
N MET A 1 40.63 -44.79 46.52
CA MET A 1 40.59 -44.09 45.22
C MET A 1 39.90 -45.00 44.21
N PRO A 2 38.93 -44.57 43.39
CA PRO A 2 38.24 -43.27 43.34
C PRO A 2 36.74 -43.36 43.65
N GLU A 3 36.25 -42.20 44.06
CA GLU A 3 34.89 -41.69 44.07
C GLU A 3 34.46 -41.41 42.61
N GLN A 4 33.24 -41.78 42.21
CA GLN A 4 32.49 -41.06 41.18
C GLN A 4 30.99 -41.20 41.44
N THR A 5 30.50 -40.20 42.16
CA THR A 5 29.09 -39.80 42.29
C THR A 5 28.43 -39.70 40.92
N GLN A 6 27.52 -40.62 40.60
CA GLN A 6 26.58 -40.43 39.50
C GLN A 6 25.49 -39.45 39.96
N SER A 7 25.70 -38.17 39.63
CA SER A 7 24.64 -37.18 39.59
C SER A 7 23.69 -37.58 38.46
N GLN A 8 22.58 -38.26 38.79
CA GLN A 8 21.51 -38.46 37.83
C GLN A 8 20.93 -37.09 37.44
N PRO A 9 20.86 -36.74 36.15
CA PRO A 9 20.17 -35.54 35.71
C PRO A 9 18.70 -35.64 36.11
N GLN A 10 18.20 -34.58 36.74
CA GLN A 10 16.84 -34.45 37.26
C GLN A 10 15.81 -35.00 36.25
N PRO A 11 14.81 -35.77 36.68
CA PRO A 11 13.76 -36.24 35.80
C PRO A 11 13.15 -35.02 35.12
N ASN A 12 13.13 -35.05 33.78
CA ASN A 12 12.48 -34.04 32.96
C ASN A 12 11.06 -33.84 33.51
N SER A 13 10.88 -32.78 34.30
CA SER A 13 9.58 -32.37 34.79
C SER A 13 8.82 -31.92 33.56
N LYS A 14 8.05 -32.86 32.97
CA LYS A 14 7.04 -32.57 31.97
C LYS A 14 6.08 -31.60 32.64
N LYS A 15 6.30 -30.31 32.39
CA LYS A 15 5.49 -29.24 32.94
C LYS A 15 4.16 -29.33 32.21
N ASN A 16 3.22 -30.08 32.79
CA ASN A 16 1.86 -30.20 32.29
C ASN A 16 1.22 -28.81 32.39
N ILE A 17 1.36 -28.03 31.32
CA ILE A 17 0.75 -26.70 31.22
C ILE A 17 -0.75 -26.91 31.35
N PRO A 18 -1.43 -26.25 32.30
CA PRO A 18 -2.84 -26.47 32.50
C PRO A 18 -3.58 -26.04 31.22
N PHE A 19 -4.54 -26.86 30.76
CA PHE A 19 -5.40 -26.55 29.61
C PHE A 19 -5.86 -25.08 29.51
N PRO A 20 -6.31 -24.41 30.59
CA PRO A 20 -6.69 -22.99 30.51
C PRO A 20 -5.54 -22.06 30.07
N LEU A 21 -4.29 -22.37 30.43
CA LEU A 21 -3.12 -21.58 30.02
C LEU A 21 -2.82 -21.75 28.53
N ILE A 22 -2.99 -22.98 28.01
CA ILE A 22 -2.81 -23.25 26.57
C ILE A 22 -3.86 -22.48 25.77
N VAL A 23 -5.12 -22.51 26.20
CA VAL A 23 -6.22 -21.76 25.55
C VAL A 23 -5.92 -20.27 25.56
N LEU A 24 -5.47 -19.72 26.69
CA LEU A 24 -5.09 -18.31 26.80
C LEU A 24 -3.97 -17.93 25.81
N LEU A 25 -2.91 -18.74 25.72
CA LEU A 25 -1.80 -18.50 24.80
C LEU A 25 -2.24 -18.53 23.33
N VAL A 26 -3.13 -19.45 22.96
CA VAL A 26 -3.71 -19.50 21.62
C VAL A 26 -4.56 -18.26 21.34
N CYS A 27 -5.41 -17.84 22.28
CA CYS A 27 -6.19 -16.61 22.14
C CYS A 27 -5.31 -15.38 21.95
N VAL A 28 -4.24 -15.24 22.76
CA VAL A 28 -3.28 -14.13 22.63
C VAL A 28 -2.59 -14.18 21.27
N ALA A 29 -2.14 -15.35 20.81
CA ALA A 29 -1.49 -15.49 19.50
C ALA A 29 -2.44 -15.10 18.35
N VAL A 30 -3.72 -15.48 18.41
CA VAL A 30 -4.73 -15.10 17.41
C VAL A 30 -4.97 -13.59 17.41
N VAL A 31 -5.08 -12.97 18.59
CA VAL A 31 -5.27 -11.51 18.71
C VAL A 31 -4.06 -10.75 18.17
N VAL A 32 -2.84 -11.20 18.51
CA VAL A 32 -1.60 -10.61 18.00
C VAL A 32 -1.50 -10.74 16.48
N ALA A 33 -1.81 -11.93 15.94
CA ALA A 33 -1.82 -12.16 14.50
C ALA A 33 -2.85 -11.25 13.81
N ALA A 34 -4.08 -11.17 14.31
CA ALA A 34 -5.12 -10.30 13.75
C ALA A 34 -4.70 -8.82 13.77
N TYR A 35 -4.12 -8.35 14.87
CA TYR A 35 -3.62 -6.97 14.98
C TYR A 35 -2.46 -6.71 14.00
N ALA A 36 -1.53 -7.67 13.86
CA ALA A 36 -0.46 -7.59 12.87
C ALA A 36 -1.04 -7.56 11.45
N TYR A 37 -1.97 -8.45 11.10
CA TYR A 37 -2.62 -8.47 9.79
C TYR A 37 -3.30 -7.14 9.44
N GLN A 38 -4.01 -6.53 10.40
CA GLN A 38 -4.61 -5.21 10.20
C GLN A 38 -3.59 -4.10 9.91
N LYS A 39 -2.37 -4.20 10.48
CA LYS A 39 -1.27 -3.26 10.18
C LYS A 39 -0.59 -3.58 8.84
N TYR A 40 -0.42 -4.87 8.51
CA TYR A 40 0.23 -5.30 7.28
C TYR A 40 -0.62 -5.07 6.03
N SER A 41 -1.95 -5.19 6.11
CA SER A 41 -2.84 -4.99 4.95
C SER A 41 -2.87 -3.55 4.44
N PHE A 42 -2.37 -2.58 5.21
CA PHE A 42 -2.21 -1.19 4.77
C PHE A 42 -0.96 -0.99 3.89
N MET A 43 0.05 -1.86 3.99
CA MET A 43 1.32 -1.73 3.26
C MET A 43 1.35 -2.47 1.93
N SER A 44 0.26 -3.14 1.54
CA SER A 44 0.15 -3.86 0.28
C SER A 44 -0.98 -3.33 -0.59
N GLU A 45 -1.15 -2.00 -0.65
CA GLU A 45 -1.53 -1.47 -1.96
C GLU A 45 -0.30 -1.67 -2.84
N PRO A 46 -0.37 -2.52 -3.89
CA PRO A 46 0.54 -2.32 -4.98
C PRO A 46 0.22 -0.89 -5.44
N THR A 47 1.07 0.06 -5.07
CA THR A 47 1.41 1.12 -6.02
C THR A 47 1.88 0.36 -7.24
N THR A 48 0.89 -0.02 -8.06
CA THR A 48 1.01 -0.02 -9.49
C THR A 48 1.47 1.40 -9.73
N VAL A 49 2.80 1.56 -9.70
CA VAL A 49 3.47 2.48 -10.56
C VAL A 49 3.00 1.99 -11.93
N LYS A 50 1.79 2.42 -12.31
CA LYS A 50 1.64 3.01 -13.62
C LYS A 50 2.79 3.98 -13.59
N THR A 51 3.90 3.56 -14.20
CA THR A 51 4.90 4.46 -14.71
C THR A 51 4.14 5.74 -15.01
N PRO A 52 4.47 6.89 -14.40
CA PRO A 52 4.14 8.14 -15.04
C PRO A 52 4.76 7.94 -16.41
N SER A 53 3.92 7.51 -17.35
CA SER A 53 4.27 7.51 -18.73
C SER A 53 4.55 8.98 -18.89
N GLU A 54 5.83 9.32 -18.97
CA GLU A 54 6.26 10.44 -19.78
C GLU A 54 5.86 10.07 -21.23
N GLU A 55 4.57 9.93 -21.44
CA GLU A 55 3.87 10.06 -22.69
C GLU A 55 3.15 11.38 -22.47
N PRO A 56 3.63 12.47 -23.09
CA PRO A 56 2.97 13.75 -22.97
C PRO A 56 1.54 13.54 -23.47
N ALA A 57 0.56 13.69 -22.58
CA ALA A 57 -0.85 13.67 -22.93
C ALA A 57 -1.18 14.95 -23.71
N GLN A 58 -0.58 15.10 -24.89
CA GLN A 58 -1.01 16.03 -25.92
C GLN A 58 -2.12 15.35 -26.69
N GLY A 59 -3.30 15.29 -26.07
CA GLY A 59 -4.50 14.73 -26.67
C GLY A 59 -5.62 15.74 -26.52
N ASN A 60 -5.90 16.47 -27.60
CA ASN A 60 -7.02 17.39 -27.73
C ASN A 60 -8.34 16.60 -27.92
N GLU A 61 -8.53 15.55 -27.12
CA GLU A 61 -9.61 14.61 -27.22
C GLU A 61 -10.15 14.33 -25.83
N ASP A 62 -11.47 14.47 -25.69
CA ASP A 62 -12.23 14.07 -24.51
C ASP A 62 -12.11 12.55 -24.35
N SER A 63 -11.02 12.11 -23.77
CA SER A 63 -10.70 10.70 -23.52
C SER A 63 -11.51 10.13 -22.35
N GLY A 64 -12.55 10.83 -21.89
CA GLY A 64 -13.30 10.54 -20.67
C GLY A 64 -12.49 10.71 -19.38
N THR A 65 -11.20 11.09 -19.50
CA THR A 65 -10.26 11.24 -18.38
C THR A 65 -10.01 12.70 -18.06
N CYS A 66 -9.88 13.57 -19.07
CA CYS A 66 -9.78 15.01 -18.88
C CYS A 66 -10.86 15.73 -19.70
N LYS A 67 -11.29 16.89 -19.22
CA LYS A 67 -12.28 17.74 -19.87
C LYS A 67 -11.59 18.73 -20.78
N ASN A 68 -11.90 18.70 -22.06
CA ASN A 68 -11.44 19.72 -22.99
C ASN A 68 -12.15 21.06 -22.69
N LEU A 69 -11.38 22.11 -22.40
CA LEU A 69 -11.89 23.46 -22.12
C LEU A 69 -11.44 24.49 -23.15
N CYS A 70 -10.82 24.05 -24.23
CA CYS A 70 -10.25 24.90 -25.25
C CYS A 70 -11.30 25.81 -25.89
N GLY A 71 -11.05 27.11 -25.89
CA GLY A 71 -11.96 28.17 -26.30
C GLY A 71 -12.76 28.79 -25.16
N ASN A 72 -12.38 28.58 -23.89
CA ASN A 72 -12.97 29.25 -22.74
C ASN A 72 -12.30 30.61 -22.43
N GLY A 73 -11.19 30.93 -23.11
CA GLY A 73 -10.42 32.16 -22.94
C GLY A 73 -9.32 32.10 -21.89
N VAL A 74 -8.99 30.91 -21.37
CA VAL A 74 -7.92 30.65 -20.40
C VAL A 74 -7.06 29.50 -20.93
N CYS A 75 -5.73 29.61 -20.86
CA CYS A 75 -4.84 28.52 -21.24
C CYS A 75 -4.64 27.56 -20.06
N GLU A 76 -5.19 26.34 -20.12
CA GLU A 76 -4.96 25.31 -19.11
C GLU A 76 -3.64 24.54 -19.30
N GLU A 77 -2.50 25.24 -19.22
CA GLU A 77 -1.17 24.62 -19.34
C GLU A 77 -0.82 23.71 -18.15
N ILE A 78 -1.31 24.05 -16.95
CA ILE A 78 -1.04 23.32 -15.70
C ILE A 78 -2.36 22.82 -15.12
N VAL A 79 -2.54 21.49 -15.09
CA VAL A 79 -3.79 20.84 -14.68
C VAL A 79 -3.55 19.74 -13.66
N CYS A 80 -4.61 19.35 -12.96
CA CYS A 80 -4.62 18.12 -12.18
C CYS A 80 -4.77 16.90 -13.11
N MET A 81 -4.13 15.77 -12.77
CA MET A 81 -4.15 14.53 -13.58
C MET A 81 -5.30 13.57 -13.22
N THR A 82 -6.38 14.08 -12.62
CA THR A 82 -7.52 13.26 -12.18
C THR A 82 -8.72 13.38 -13.11
N ILE A 83 -9.64 12.40 -13.01
CA ILE A 83 -10.84 12.36 -13.87
C ILE A 83 -11.66 13.64 -13.72
N GLY A 84 -11.98 14.27 -14.85
CA GLY A 84 -12.79 15.50 -14.90
C GLY A 84 -11.99 16.79 -14.70
N CYS A 85 -10.68 16.72 -14.49
CA CYS A 85 -9.79 17.88 -14.59
C CYS A 85 -9.68 18.38 -16.03
N PRO A 86 -9.33 19.65 -16.25
CA PRO A 86 -9.06 20.15 -17.60
C PRO A 86 -7.93 19.37 -18.27
N CYS A 87 -8.00 19.21 -19.58
CA CYS A 87 -6.87 18.69 -20.35
C CYS A 87 -5.76 19.73 -20.41
N ALA A 88 -4.50 19.29 -20.42
CA ALA A 88 -3.37 20.20 -20.57
C ALA A 88 -3.38 20.80 -21.98
N GLU A 89 -3.39 22.13 -22.05
CA GLU A 89 -3.39 22.88 -23.28
C GLU A 89 -2.01 23.45 -23.60
N THR A 90 -1.70 23.50 -24.88
CA THR A 90 -0.45 24.06 -25.41
C THR A 90 -0.79 24.98 -26.57
N PRO A 91 0.12 25.90 -26.97
CA PRO A 91 -0.10 26.72 -28.17
C PRO A 91 -0.36 25.88 -29.45
N THR A 92 0.07 24.63 -29.48
CA THR A 92 -0.20 23.70 -30.59
C THR A 92 -1.60 23.08 -30.53
N THR A 93 -2.13 22.82 -29.32
CA THR A 93 -3.44 22.17 -29.13
C THR A 93 -4.58 23.18 -28.94
N CYS A 94 -4.34 24.32 -28.27
CA CYS A 94 -5.32 25.38 -28.11
C CYS A 94 -4.73 26.78 -28.38
N PRO A 95 -4.39 27.11 -29.65
CA PRO A 95 -3.76 28.39 -30.02
C PRO A 95 -4.63 29.62 -29.73
N GLN A 96 -5.94 29.46 -29.59
CA GLN A 96 -6.84 30.57 -29.28
C GLN A 96 -6.67 31.08 -27.85
N ASP A 97 -6.39 30.17 -26.91
CA ASP A 97 -6.31 30.47 -25.48
C ASP A 97 -4.85 30.51 -25.00
N CYS A 98 -3.98 29.67 -25.56
CA CYS A 98 -2.54 29.60 -25.29
C CYS A 98 -1.72 30.33 -26.37
N LYS A 99 -1.04 31.43 -26.01
CA LYS A 99 -0.27 32.30 -26.91
C LYS A 99 1.23 32.30 -26.62
#